data_AF-A0A947AGH8-F1
#
_entry.id   AF-A0A947AGH8-F1
#
_cell.length_a   1.000
_cell.length_b   1.000
_cell.length_c   1.000
_cell.angle_alpha   90.00
_cell.angle_beta   90.00
_cell.angle_gamma   90.00
#
_symmetry.space_group_name_H-M   'P 1'
#
loop_
_entity.id
_entity.type
_entity.pdbx_description
1 polymer ?
#
loop_
_entity_poly.entity_id
_entity_poly.type
_entity_poly.pdbx_seq_one_letter_code
_entity_poly.pdbx_strand_id
1 'polypeptide(L)'
;MQMQLDYTPVFSEHTEDSKLCASCHNLETPVIATDGSLTNFTFPEQAAYTEWEYSDFNGTKDTCQNCHMPKAEGSLVISTKGQGVEPRPNFHQHKFLGANTYMLEILKNNRVKLGALADETRFDESITDTREFLKSAAVINIGNTVFLNRTLNFDVNVTNKSGHKFPTGFPSRRVWLHVTVKNTANQIVFESGGFNSEGQIIGVDDTLTANTYEPHYEKINDESQVQVYETILSDTDDNMTYILLHALHYLKDNRILPKGLDKNDINLPETINPHGNAENDSNFIGGSDTVKYEIENLAADNYTITATLYYQTLSYGFAQDLYKNSELPEVALMKLLDANTTNHYETISADSTSIIVP
;
A
#
# COMPACT_ATOMS: atom_id res chain seq x y z
N MET A 1 8.12 -40.04 -9.16
CA MET A 1 6.69 -39.85 -9.43
C MET A 1 6.15 -40.91 -10.39
N GLN A 2 6.83 -41.25 -11.50
CA GLN A 2 6.35 -42.29 -12.42
C GLN A 2 6.04 -43.63 -11.73
N MET A 3 6.97 -44.19 -10.95
CA MET A 3 6.78 -45.49 -10.30
C MET A 3 5.70 -45.51 -9.19
N GLN A 4 5.19 -44.36 -8.76
CA GLN A 4 4.30 -44.26 -7.59
C GLN A 4 2.95 -43.63 -7.91
N LEU A 5 2.92 -42.72 -8.88
CA LEU A 5 1.73 -41.94 -9.26
C LEU A 5 1.47 -42.02 -10.78
N ASP A 6 2.29 -42.73 -11.54
CA ASP A 6 2.24 -42.84 -13.02
C ASP A 6 2.35 -41.51 -13.78
N TYR A 7 2.84 -40.46 -13.10
CA TYR A 7 3.16 -39.15 -13.70
C TYR A 7 4.67 -38.95 -13.86
N THR A 8 5.06 -38.46 -15.04
CA THR A 8 6.40 -37.90 -15.30
C THR A 8 6.32 -36.38 -15.17
N PRO A 9 6.95 -35.78 -14.14
CA PRO A 9 7.03 -34.33 -14.04
C PRO A 9 7.85 -33.80 -15.22
N VAL A 10 7.30 -32.81 -15.91
CA VAL A 10 8.00 -32.06 -16.95
C VAL A 10 8.25 -30.65 -16.43
N PHE A 11 9.37 -30.05 -16.84
CA PHE A 11 9.60 -28.63 -16.60
C PHE A 11 8.50 -27.81 -17.25
N SER A 12 8.12 -26.70 -16.62
CA SER A 12 7.16 -25.77 -17.20
C SER A 12 7.47 -24.34 -16.81
N GLU A 13 7.66 -23.49 -17.82
CA GLU A 13 8.04 -22.08 -17.64
C GLU A 13 6.94 -21.24 -16.99
N HIS A 14 5.68 -21.68 -17.07
CA HIS A 14 4.55 -20.91 -16.52
C HIS A 14 4.64 -20.67 -15.01
N THR A 15 5.37 -21.52 -14.25
CA THR A 15 5.57 -21.30 -12.81
C THR A 15 6.53 -20.15 -12.49
N GLU A 16 7.32 -19.73 -13.48
CA GLU A 16 8.26 -18.61 -13.39
C GLU A 16 7.71 -17.31 -13.99
N ASP A 17 6.53 -17.36 -14.63
CA ASP A 17 5.86 -16.24 -15.28
C ASP A 17 4.88 -15.53 -14.33
N SER A 18 4.92 -14.20 -14.28
CA SER A 18 3.99 -13.35 -13.53
C SER A 18 2.50 -13.64 -13.82
N LYS A 19 2.18 -14.16 -15.01
CA LYS A 19 0.81 -14.57 -15.39
C LYS A 19 0.21 -15.64 -14.48
N LEU A 20 1.03 -16.45 -13.81
CA LEU A 20 0.52 -17.37 -12.78
C LEU A 20 -0.16 -16.59 -11.64
N CYS A 21 0.44 -15.48 -11.21
CA CYS A 21 -0.09 -14.62 -10.16
C CYS A 21 -1.35 -13.87 -10.60
N ALA A 22 -1.48 -13.56 -11.90
CA ALA A 22 -2.64 -12.88 -12.48
C ALA A 22 -3.97 -13.61 -12.24
N SER A 23 -3.92 -14.93 -12.03
CA SER A 23 -5.13 -15.74 -11.76
C SER A 23 -5.89 -15.31 -10.49
N CYS A 24 -5.19 -14.68 -9.54
CA CYS A 24 -5.78 -14.16 -8.29
C CYS A 24 -5.50 -12.67 -8.07
N HIS A 25 -4.40 -12.14 -8.60
CA HIS A 25 -3.98 -10.75 -8.45
C HIS A 25 -4.37 -9.86 -9.64
N ASN A 26 -5.48 -10.22 -10.29
CA ASN A 26 -6.18 -9.44 -11.30
C ASN A 26 -7.69 -9.72 -11.21
N LEU A 27 -8.29 -9.30 -10.10
CA LEU A 27 -9.62 -9.69 -9.67
C LEU A 27 -10.64 -8.59 -9.97
N GLU A 28 -11.67 -8.97 -10.72
CA GLU A 28 -12.90 -8.20 -10.86
C GLU A 28 -14.00 -8.81 -9.98
N THR A 29 -14.80 -7.94 -9.38
CA THR A 29 -15.96 -8.33 -8.57
C THR A 29 -17.26 -7.87 -9.25
N PRO A 30 -18.35 -8.64 -9.15
CA PRO A 30 -19.65 -8.17 -9.62
C PRO A 30 -20.15 -7.02 -8.74
N VAL A 31 -20.79 -6.02 -9.35
CA VAL A 31 -21.36 -4.90 -8.61
C VAL A 31 -22.82 -5.20 -8.24
N ILE A 32 -23.12 -5.09 -6.95
CA ILE A 32 -24.44 -5.17 -6.34
C ILE A 32 -24.88 -3.74 -6.02
N ALA A 33 -26.02 -3.31 -6.57
CA ALA A 33 -26.59 -2.01 -6.29
C ALA A 33 -27.03 -1.89 -4.83
N THR A 34 -27.20 -0.66 -4.35
CA THR A 34 -27.61 -0.36 -2.96
C THR A 34 -28.97 -0.95 -2.57
N ASP A 35 -29.84 -1.26 -3.55
CA ASP A 35 -31.11 -1.96 -3.37
C ASP A 35 -30.97 -3.50 -3.27
N GLY A 36 -29.74 -4.02 -3.39
CA GLY A 36 -29.39 -5.44 -3.35
C GLY A 36 -29.48 -6.16 -4.70
N SER A 37 -29.79 -5.47 -5.80
CA SER A 37 -29.85 -6.08 -7.13
C SER A 37 -28.47 -6.26 -7.76
N LEU A 38 -28.27 -7.38 -8.46
CA LEU A 38 -27.05 -7.61 -9.24
C LEU A 38 -27.09 -6.76 -10.52
N THR A 39 -26.05 -5.98 -10.75
CA THR A 39 -25.90 -5.18 -11.98
C THR A 39 -25.20 -5.97 -13.09
N ASN A 40 -25.06 -5.35 -14.28
CA ASN A 40 -24.24 -5.90 -15.37
C ASN A 40 -22.79 -5.37 -15.34
N PHE A 41 -22.40 -4.63 -14.29
CA PHE A 41 -21.07 -4.06 -14.15
C PHE A 41 -20.15 -4.94 -13.31
N THR A 42 -18.86 -4.81 -13.55
CA THR A 42 -17.80 -5.34 -12.68
C THR A 42 -16.93 -4.19 -12.19
N PHE A 43 -16.29 -4.41 -11.05
CA PHE A 43 -15.35 -3.47 -10.44
C PHE A 43 -13.98 -4.14 -10.22
N PRO A 44 -12.87 -3.50 -10.63
CA PRO A 44 -11.53 -4.06 -10.44
C PRO A 44 -11.10 -3.94 -8.97
N GLU A 45 -11.45 -4.93 -8.14
CA GLU A 45 -11.02 -4.99 -6.74
C GLU A 45 -9.48 -4.99 -6.64
N GLN A 46 -8.81 -5.70 -7.55
CA GLN A 46 -7.36 -5.76 -7.62
C GLN A 46 -6.91 -5.82 -9.07
N ALA A 47 -5.98 -4.96 -9.45
CA ALA A 47 -5.40 -4.94 -10.79
C ALA A 47 -3.87 -5.06 -10.77
N ALA A 48 -3.28 -5.66 -9.73
CA ALA A 48 -1.83 -5.66 -9.50
C ALA A 48 -1.03 -6.23 -10.68
N TYR A 49 -1.52 -7.29 -11.33
CA TYR A 49 -0.88 -7.81 -12.55
C TYR A 49 -0.97 -6.82 -13.70
N THR A 50 -2.15 -6.26 -13.99
CA THR A 50 -2.31 -5.27 -15.07
C THR A 50 -1.50 -4.00 -14.80
N GLU A 51 -1.43 -3.53 -13.55
CA GLU A 51 -0.52 -2.44 -13.15
C GLU A 51 0.95 -2.77 -13.47
N TRP A 52 1.38 -4.02 -13.23
CA TRP A 52 2.72 -4.51 -13.58
C TRP A 52 2.96 -4.67 -15.07
N GLU A 53 1.97 -5.16 -15.80
CA GLU A 53 2.02 -5.38 -17.24
C GLU A 53 2.26 -4.07 -18.02
N TYR A 54 1.77 -2.95 -17.49
CA TYR A 54 1.95 -1.60 -18.05
C TYR A 54 3.12 -0.82 -17.45
N SER A 55 4.02 -1.50 -16.74
CA SER A 55 5.25 -0.91 -16.18
C SER A 55 6.50 -1.29 -16.98
N ASP A 56 7.61 -0.62 -16.70
CA ASP A 56 8.95 -0.97 -17.20
C ASP A 56 9.44 -2.36 -16.74
N PHE A 57 8.76 -2.98 -15.77
CA PHE A 57 9.12 -4.31 -15.25
C PHE A 57 8.60 -5.43 -16.15
N ASN A 58 7.60 -5.17 -17.00
CA ASN A 58 7.12 -6.15 -17.95
C ASN A 58 8.21 -6.50 -18.98
N GLY A 59 8.41 -7.80 -19.22
CA GLY A 59 9.44 -8.30 -20.13
C GLY A 59 10.87 -8.26 -19.57
N THR A 60 11.08 -7.86 -18.31
CA THR A 60 12.38 -7.98 -17.62
C THR A 60 12.47 -9.28 -16.82
N LYS A 61 13.56 -9.45 -16.05
CA LYS A 61 13.68 -10.56 -15.09
C LYS A 61 12.95 -10.27 -13.78
N ASP A 62 12.30 -9.13 -13.62
CA ASP A 62 11.65 -8.71 -12.38
C ASP A 62 10.18 -9.18 -12.35
N THR A 63 10.01 -10.50 -12.39
CA THR A 63 8.70 -11.15 -12.27
C THR A 63 8.16 -11.06 -10.85
N CYS A 64 6.85 -11.29 -10.68
CA CYS A 64 6.22 -11.35 -9.36
C CYS A 64 6.97 -12.31 -8.42
N GLN A 65 7.34 -13.49 -8.93
CA GLN A 65 8.09 -14.50 -8.18
C GLN A 65 9.47 -14.00 -7.76
N ASN A 66 10.21 -13.35 -8.66
CA ASN A 66 11.57 -12.90 -8.35
C ASN A 66 11.62 -11.79 -7.28
N CYS A 67 10.55 -10.99 -7.18
CA CYS A 67 10.42 -9.98 -6.13
C CYS A 67 9.83 -10.56 -4.82
N HIS A 68 8.72 -11.30 -4.90
CA HIS A 68 7.94 -11.73 -3.72
C HIS A 68 8.37 -13.09 -3.13
N MET A 69 9.17 -13.87 -3.85
CA MET A 69 9.68 -15.17 -3.40
C MET A 69 11.22 -15.11 -3.36
N PRO A 70 11.83 -14.77 -2.21
CA PRO A 70 13.29 -14.69 -2.11
C PRO A 70 13.96 -16.01 -2.49
N LYS A 71 15.14 -15.94 -3.12
CA LYS A 71 15.93 -17.14 -3.42
C LYS A 71 16.33 -17.84 -2.13
N ALA A 72 16.30 -19.15 -2.14
CA ALA A 72 16.84 -19.96 -1.08
C ALA A 72 18.34 -20.21 -1.32
N GLU A 73 19.12 -20.16 -0.25
CA GLU A 73 20.54 -20.47 -0.30
C GLU A 73 20.79 -21.99 -0.32
N GLY A 74 21.78 -22.44 -1.08
CA GLY A 74 22.22 -23.83 -1.12
C GLY A 74 21.40 -24.76 -2.02
N SER A 75 21.39 -26.04 -1.70
CA SER A 75 20.67 -27.09 -2.44
C SER A 75 19.97 -28.01 -1.46
N LEU A 76 18.73 -28.38 -1.76
CA LEU A 76 17.91 -29.25 -0.90
C LEU A 76 17.37 -30.45 -1.68
N VAL A 77 17.23 -31.57 -0.98
CA VAL A 77 16.48 -32.71 -1.47
C VAL A 77 14.99 -32.37 -1.36
N ILE A 78 14.36 -32.03 -2.48
CA ILE A 78 12.98 -31.53 -2.53
C ILE A 78 11.90 -32.62 -2.37
N SER A 79 12.29 -33.87 -2.14
CA SER A 79 11.37 -35.00 -1.98
C SER A 79 11.90 -35.99 -0.96
N THR A 80 11.06 -36.32 0.02
CA THR A 80 11.33 -37.41 0.98
C THR A 80 11.05 -38.81 0.39
N LYS A 81 10.63 -38.86 -0.88
CA LYS A 81 10.29 -40.08 -1.63
C LYS A 81 11.15 -40.23 -2.88
N GLY A 82 11.63 -41.45 -3.12
CA GLY A 82 12.51 -41.80 -4.24
C GLY A 82 13.93 -42.07 -3.78
N GLN A 83 14.56 -43.13 -4.32
CA GLN A 83 15.97 -43.43 -4.06
C GLN A 83 16.85 -42.59 -5.00
N GLY A 84 17.97 -42.04 -4.49
CA GLY A 84 18.94 -41.28 -5.29
C GLY A 84 18.45 -39.90 -5.74
N VAL A 85 17.57 -39.25 -4.98
CA VAL A 85 17.17 -37.86 -5.27
C VAL A 85 18.30 -36.92 -4.84
N GLU A 86 18.99 -36.36 -5.82
CA GLU A 86 20.06 -35.40 -5.58
C GLU A 86 19.51 -34.04 -5.11
N PRO A 87 20.26 -33.31 -4.26
CA PRO A 87 19.90 -31.95 -3.89
C PRO A 87 19.78 -31.04 -5.12
N ARG A 88 18.73 -30.22 -5.17
CA ARG A 88 18.49 -29.25 -6.25
C ARG A 88 18.84 -27.83 -5.80
N PRO A 89 19.68 -27.08 -6.55
CA PRO A 89 19.90 -25.65 -6.33
C PRO A 89 18.79 -24.79 -6.97
N ASN A 90 18.83 -23.48 -6.73
CA ASN A 90 17.99 -22.48 -7.42
C ASN A 90 16.48 -22.69 -7.24
N PHE A 91 16.02 -22.67 -5.99
CA PHE A 91 14.60 -22.66 -5.66
C PHE A 91 14.28 -21.42 -4.81
N HIS A 92 13.00 -21.03 -4.81
CA HIS A 92 12.55 -19.85 -4.08
C HIS A 92 11.82 -20.24 -2.81
N GLN A 93 11.94 -19.38 -1.80
CA GLN A 93 11.23 -19.49 -0.54
C GLN A 93 9.78 -19.05 -0.76
N HIS A 94 8.84 -19.82 -0.22
CA HIS A 94 7.41 -19.51 -0.30
C HIS A 94 7.00 -18.51 0.80
N LYS A 95 7.76 -17.42 0.91
CA LYS A 95 7.50 -16.36 1.89
C LYS A 95 6.40 -15.40 1.44
N PHE A 96 6.26 -15.16 0.13
CA PHE A 96 5.23 -14.30 -0.47
C PHE A 96 5.10 -12.95 0.26
N LEU A 97 6.22 -12.24 0.37
CA LEU A 97 6.32 -11.05 1.20
C LEU A 97 5.42 -9.93 0.64
N GLY A 98 4.74 -9.22 1.55
CA GLY A 98 3.84 -8.11 1.24
C GLY A 98 4.02 -6.99 2.26
N ALA A 99 2.93 -6.32 2.64
CA ALA A 99 2.97 -5.21 3.59
C ALA A 99 2.09 -5.41 4.85
N ASN A 100 1.33 -6.49 4.93
CA ASN A 100 0.26 -6.66 5.92
C ASN A 100 0.76 -7.22 7.27
N THR A 101 1.63 -6.46 7.93
CA THR A 101 2.08 -6.77 9.30
C THR A 101 0.96 -6.65 10.33
N TYR A 102 -0.06 -5.82 10.06
CA TYR A 102 -1.26 -5.66 10.87
C TYR A 102 -2.01 -6.99 11.08
N MET A 103 -2.34 -7.70 10.00
CA MET A 103 -3.00 -9.01 10.11
C MET A 103 -2.09 -10.09 10.70
N LEU A 104 -0.78 -10.03 10.44
CA LEU A 104 0.17 -10.96 11.08
C LEU A 104 0.17 -10.78 12.60
N GLU A 105 0.11 -9.54 13.11
CA GLU A 105 0.00 -9.27 14.54
C GLU A 105 -1.34 -9.74 15.13
N ILE A 106 -2.46 -9.49 14.44
CA ILE A 106 -3.78 -10.01 14.85
C ILE A 106 -3.75 -11.54 14.98
N LEU A 107 -3.22 -12.24 13.97
CA LEU A 107 -3.12 -13.69 13.98
C LEU A 107 -2.20 -14.19 15.10
N LYS A 108 -1.06 -13.53 15.32
CA LYS A 108 -0.11 -13.82 16.40
C LYS A 108 -0.77 -13.69 17.78
N ASN A 109 -1.36 -12.53 18.06
CA ASN A 109 -1.97 -12.20 19.35
C ASN A 109 -3.16 -13.11 19.69
N ASN A 110 -3.79 -13.70 18.68
CA ASN A 110 -4.97 -14.54 18.82
C ASN A 110 -4.73 -16.02 18.43
N ARG A 111 -3.47 -16.45 18.31
CA ARG A 111 -3.10 -17.76 17.75
C ARG A 111 -3.83 -18.95 18.36
N VAL A 112 -4.00 -18.97 19.69
CA VAL A 112 -4.64 -20.07 20.42
C VAL A 112 -6.13 -20.14 20.07
N LYS A 113 -6.78 -18.99 20.01
CA LYS A 113 -8.20 -18.87 19.66
C LYS A 113 -8.46 -19.26 18.20
N LEU A 114 -7.54 -18.90 17.31
CA LEU A 114 -7.63 -19.17 15.87
C LEU A 114 -7.11 -20.56 15.47
N GLY A 115 -6.49 -21.31 16.40
CA GLY A 115 -5.90 -22.62 16.11
C GLY A 115 -4.68 -22.55 15.18
N ALA A 116 -3.96 -21.42 15.16
CA ALA A 116 -2.77 -21.27 14.33
C ALA A 116 -1.66 -22.22 14.80
N LEU A 117 -1.10 -22.99 13.85
CA LEU A 117 -0.04 -23.97 14.12
C LEU A 117 1.33 -23.32 14.35
N ALA A 118 1.55 -22.14 13.77
CA ALA A 118 2.79 -21.38 13.93
C ALA A 118 2.91 -20.84 15.37
N ASP A 119 4.12 -20.89 15.91
CA ASP A 119 4.47 -20.26 17.17
C ASP A 119 4.76 -18.76 16.98
N GLU A 120 4.86 -18.04 18.10
CA GLU A 120 5.10 -16.60 18.10
C GLU A 120 6.41 -16.22 17.39
N THR A 121 7.45 -17.04 17.54
CA THR A 121 8.74 -16.84 16.85
C THR A 121 8.57 -16.79 15.34
N ARG A 122 7.79 -17.69 14.73
CA ARG A 122 7.54 -17.68 13.27
C ARG A 122 6.71 -16.48 12.81
N PHE A 123 5.76 -16.02 13.64
CA PHE A 123 5.04 -14.79 13.35
C PHE A 123 5.98 -13.57 13.42
N ASP A 124 6.87 -13.52 14.42
CA ASP A 124 7.86 -12.45 14.55
C ASP A 124 8.84 -12.44 13.37
N GLU A 125 9.32 -13.60 12.94
CA GLU A 125 10.13 -13.72 11.72
C GLU A 125 9.39 -13.18 10.49
N SER A 126 8.12 -13.56 10.32
CA SER A 126 7.30 -13.11 9.18
C SER A 126 7.04 -11.60 9.23
N ILE A 127 6.77 -11.04 10.41
CA ILE A 127 6.57 -9.60 10.62
C ILE A 127 7.87 -8.85 10.30
N THR A 128 9.02 -9.33 10.80
CA THR A 128 10.32 -8.73 10.50
C THR A 128 10.64 -8.78 9.01
N ASP A 129 10.46 -9.92 8.34
CA ASP A 129 10.68 -10.04 6.90
C ASP A 129 9.76 -9.10 6.10
N THR A 130 8.50 -8.98 6.52
CA THR A 130 7.51 -8.08 5.88
C THR A 130 7.91 -6.62 6.05
N ARG A 131 8.39 -6.20 7.23
CA ARG A 131 8.90 -4.83 7.48
C ARG A 131 10.12 -4.52 6.63
N GLU A 132 11.09 -5.44 6.57
CA GLU A 132 12.29 -5.24 5.75
C GLU A 132 11.96 -5.20 4.25
N PHE A 133 11.02 -6.03 3.79
CA PHE A 133 10.54 -5.98 2.42
C PHE A 133 9.82 -4.66 2.12
N LEU A 134 8.95 -4.20 3.01
CA LEU A 134 8.19 -2.95 2.84
C LEU A 134 9.10 -1.72 2.66
N LYS A 135 10.23 -1.65 3.38
CA LYS A 135 11.24 -0.57 3.21
C LYS A 135 11.85 -0.51 1.80
N SER A 136 11.78 -1.59 1.03
CA SER A 136 12.27 -1.63 -0.35
C SER A 136 11.24 -1.10 -1.38
N ALA A 137 9.97 -0.94 -0.97
CA ALA A 137 8.87 -0.67 -1.90
C ALA A 137 8.81 0.78 -2.41
N ALA A 138 9.27 1.75 -1.61
CA ALA A 138 9.31 3.15 -1.99
C ALA A 138 10.39 3.91 -1.20
N VAL A 139 10.80 5.06 -1.72
CA VAL A 139 11.72 5.99 -1.04
C VAL A 139 11.15 7.39 -1.15
N ILE A 140 11.43 8.23 -0.14
CA ILE A 140 11.13 9.66 -0.18
C ILE A 140 12.40 10.50 -0.08
N ASN A 141 12.37 11.67 -0.72
CA ASN A 141 13.46 12.64 -0.66
C ASN A 141 12.91 14.07 -0.54
N ILE A 142 13.53 14.86 0.34
CA ILE A 142 13.24 16.29 0.48
C ILE A 142 14.18 17.07 -0.44
N GLY A 143 13.62 17.94 -1.28
CA GLY A 143 14.35 18.76 -2.23
C GLY A 143 13.89 20.22 -2.24
N ASN A 144 14.59 21.04 -3.03
CA ASN A 144 14.19 22.41 -3.35
C ASN A 144 13.85 23.29 -2.14
N THR A 145 14.55 23.10 -1.02
CA THR A 145 14.29 23.84 0.22
C THR A 145 14.73 25.29 0.11
N VAL A 146 13.80 26.21 0.31
CA VAL A 146 14.02 27.66 0.22
C VAL A 146 13.26 28.38 1.32
N PHE A 147 13.90 29.32 2.00
CA PHE A 147 13.24 30.24 2.92
C PHE A 147 13.32 31.67 2.39
N LEU A 148 12.17 32.29 2.14
CA LEU A 148 12.08 33.66 1.66
C LEU A 148 10.82 34.33 2.21
N ASN A 149 10.93 35.59 2.63
CA ASN A 149 9.79 36.39 3.09
C ASN A 149 8.92 35.71 4.18
N ARG A 150 9.55 35.00 5.13
CA ARG A 150 8.87 34.23 6.19
C ARG A 150 8.08 33.01 5.70
N THR A 151 8.36 32.56 4.49
CA THR A 151 7.78 31.35 3.90
C THR A 151 8.87 30.32 3.66
N LEU A 152 8.69 29.13 4.22
CA LEU A 152 9.50 27.95 3.95
C LEU A 152 8.84 27.12 2.86
N ASN A 153 9.55 26.92 1.76
CA ASN A 153 9.14 26.06 0.65
C ASN A 153 10.08 24.85 0.57
N PHE A 154 9.54 23.67 0.30
CA PHE A 154 10.31 22.47 -0.04
C PHE A 154 9.42 21.46 -0.75
N ASP A 155 10.06 20.54 -1.47
CA ASP A 155 9.38 19.46 -2.17
C ASP A 155 9.63 18.15 -1.43
N VAL A 156 8.60 17.30 -1.35
CA VAL A 156 8.73 15.90 -0.94
C VAL A 156 8.45 15.03 -2.16
N ASN A 157 9.51 14.42 -2.71
CA ASN A 157 9.38 13.47 -3.80
C ASN A 157 9.16 12.07 -3.23
N VAL A 158 8.15 11.36 -3.75
CA VAL A 158 7.87 9.95 -3.45
C VAL A 158 8.17 9.13 -4.69
N THR A 159 9.10 8.18 -4.58
CA THR A 159 9.47 7.28 -5.68
C THR A 159 9.01 5.87 -5.38
N ASN A 160 8.16 5.32 -6.25
CA ASN A 160 7.75 3.92 -6.24
C ASN A 160 8.86 3.03 -6.82
N LYS A 161 9.24 1.97 -6.10
CA LYS A 161 10.23 0.97 -6.50
C LYS A 161 9.60 -0.37 -6.89
N SER A 162 8.29 -0.52 -6.68
CA SER A 162 7.53 -1.69 -7.10
C SER A 162 7.12 -1.60 -8.57
N GLY A 163 6.88 -2.76 -9.18
CA GLY A 163 6.45 -2.86 -10.57
C GLY A 163 4.95 -2.58 -10.78
N HIS A 164 4.17 -2.39 -9.73
CA HIS A 164 2.73 -2.09 -9.79
C HIS A 164 2.43 -0.76 -9.08
N LYS A 165 1.17 -0.31 -8.99
CA LYS A 165 0.86 0.90 -8.22
C LYS A 165 1.27 0.70 -6.75
N PHE A 166 1.56 1.79 -6.04
CA PHE A 166 1.97 1.73 -4.66
C PHE A 166 1.04 2.57 -3.77
N PRO A 167 0.34 1.94 -2.80
CA PRO A 167 0.25 0.49 -2.53
C PRO A 167 -0.73 -0.25 -3.46
N THR A 168 -0.39 -1.41 -4.02
CA THR A 168 -1.32 -2.22 -4.84
C THR A 168 -2.22 -3.15 -4.00
N GLY A 169 -3.16 -3.81 -4.65
CA GLY A 169 -3.99 -4.89 -4.11
C GLY A 169 -5.29 -4.38 -3.50
N PHE A 170 -5.73 -5.04 -2.43
CA PHE A 170 -7.00 -4.77 -1.76
C PHE A 170 -7.19 -3.27 -1.42
N PRO A 171 -8.33 -2.64 -1.80
CA PRO A 171 -8.51 -1.18 -1.78
C PRO A 171 -8.86 -0.62 -0.39
N SER A 172 -8.26 -1.17 0.66
CA SER A 172 -8.20 -0.55 2.01
C SER A 172 -6.81 -0.01 2.36
N ARG A 173 -5.81 -0.35 1.54
CA ARG A 173 -4.40 -0.04 1.78
C ARG A 173 -4.14 1.41 1.41
N ARG A 174 -3.40 2.10 2.27
CA ARG A 174 -2.97 3.48 2.02
C ARG A 174 -1.54 3.72 2.47
N VAL A 175 -0.89 4.70 1.85
CA VAL A 175 0.34 5.31 2.38
C VAL A 175 0.13 6.79 2.52
N TRP A 176 0.80 7.43 3.47
CA TRP A 176 0.68 8.88 3.65
C TRP A 176 2.01 9.51 4.05
N LEU A 177 2.11 10.81 3.81
CA LEU A 177 3.23 11.63 4.26
C LEU A 177 2.91 12.20 5.65
N HIS A 178 3.82 11.96 6.59
CA HIS A 178 3.91 12.70 7.85
C HIS A 178 5.08 13.66 7.76
N VAL A 179 4.81 14.95 7.87
CA VAL A 179 5.81 16.00 7.73
C VAL A 179 5.82 16.86 8.97
N THR A 180 7.01 17.07 9.54
CA THR A 180 7.23 17.98 10.66
C THR A 180 8.32 18.98 10.33
N VAL A 181 8.13 20.22 10.76
CA VAL A 181 9.15 21.26 10.75
C VAL A 181 9.40 21.71 12.17
N LYS A 182 10.67 21.68 12.58
CA LYS A 182 11.10 22.08 13.93
C LYS A 182 12.08 23.23 13.87
N ASN A 183 11.94 24.16 14.81
CA ASN A 183 12.85 25.28 14.98
C ASN A 183 14.10 24.89 15.82
N THR A 184 15.02 25.84 16.07
CA THR A 184 16.25 25.54 16.84
C THR A 184 16.00 25.19 18.31
N ALA A 185 14.85 25.58 18.85
CA ALA A 185 14.39 25.19 20.18
C ALA A 185 13.72 23.80 20.21
N ASN A 186 13.76 23.05 19.10
CA ASN A 186 13.13 21.74 18.93
C ASN A 186 11.58 21.78 19.09
N GLN A 187 10.97 22.94 18.86
CA GLN A 187 9.52 23.11 18.84
C GLN A 187 8.99 22.83 17.43
N ILE A 188 7.91 22.06 17.33
CA ILE A 188 7.18 21.85 16.07
C ILE A 188 6.47 23.16 15.72
N VAL A 189 6.78 23.69 14.53
CA VAL A 189 6.15 24.90 13.97
C VAL A 189 5.23 24.59 12.79
N PHE A 190 5.27 23.35 12.30
CA PHE A 190 4.35 22.79 11.33
C PHE A 190 4.32 21.26 11.49
N GLU A 191 3.12 20.67 11.54
CA GLU A 191 2.93 19.22 11.45
C GLU A 191 1.71 18.87 10.60
N SER A 192 1.90 18.03 9.59
CA SER A 192 0.83 17.45 8.75
C SER A 192 0.95 15.94 8.74
N GLY A 193 -0.19 15.23 8.81
CA GLY A 193 -0.25 13.77 8.78
C GLY A 193 0.14 13.08 10.10
N GLY A 194 0.04 13.80 11.22
CA GLY A 194 0.17 13.22 12.56
C GLY A 194 -0.94 12.18 12.80
N PHE A 195 -0.75 11.27 13.75
CA PHE A 195 -1.68 10.16 13.98
C PHE A 195 -1.70 9.72 15.44
N ASN A 196 -2.75 8.98 15.83
CA ASN A 196 -2.91 8.44 17.17
C ASN A 196 -2.62 6.93 17.25
N SER A 197 -2.67 6.37 18.46
CA SER A 197 -2.41 4.95 18.70
C SER A 197 -3.46 4.00 18.10
N GLU A 198 -4.64 4.50 17.71
CA GLU A 198 -5.69 3.71 17.04
C GLU A 198 -5.51 3.70 15.51
N GLY A 199 -4.47 4.37 14.98
CA GLY A 199 -4.23 4.48 13.55
C GLY A 199 -5.06 5.56 12.84
N GLN A 200 -5.77 6.41 13.57
CA GLN A 200 -6.42 7.57 12.97
C GLN A 200 -5.37 8.61 12.56
N ILE A 201 -5.45 9.10 11.32
CA ILE A 201 -4.59 10.17 10.81
C ILE A 201 -5.31 11.50 11.05
N ILE A 202 -4.66 12.42 11.76
CA ILE A 202 -5.18 13.75 12.08
C ILE A 202 -5.20 14.57 10.78
N GLY A 203 -6.35 15.16 10.47
CA GLY A 203 -6.59 15.95 9.26
C GLY A 203 -7.40 15.19 8.20
N VAL A 204 -7.35 13.86 8.19
CA VAL A 204 -8.07 13.02 7.22
C VAL A 204 -9.52 12.78 7.66
N ASP A 205 -10.47 12.98 6.74
CA ASP A 205 -11.87 12.60 6.97
C ASP A 205 -12.05 11.08 6.81
N ASP A 206 -12.37 10.42 7.92
CA ASP A 206 -12.62 8.97 8.00
C ASP A 206 -14.13 8.64 7.98
N THR A 207 -15.00 9.61 7.65
CA THR A 207 -16.47 9.44 7.64
C THR A 207 -17.04 9.32 6.23
N LEU A 208 -18.13 8.56 6.08
CA LEU A 208 -18.86 8.46 4.81
C LEU A 208 -19.93 9.55 4.64
N THR A 209 -20.13 10.42 5.63
CA THR A 209 -21.38 11.19 5.80
C THR A 209 -21.56 12.41 4.89
N ALA A 210 -20.64 12.68 3.96
CA ALA A 210 -20.76 13.82 3.04
C ALA A 210 -20.03 13.64 1.69
N ASN A 211 -19.66 12.41 1.32
CA ASN A 211 -18.75 12.14 0.20
C ASN A 211 -17.47 13.01 0.27
N THR A 212 -17.02 13.29 1.49
CA THR A 212 -15.81 14.05 1.78
C THR A 212 -14.67 13.09 2.01
N TYR A 213 -13.57 13.32 1.29
CA TYR A 213 -12.36 12.53 1.37
C TYR A 213 -11.15 13.42 1.11
N GLU A 214 -10.00 12.98 1.58
CA GLU A 214 -8.75 13.70 1.38
C GLU A 214 -8.37 13.68 -0.11
N PRO A 215 -8.27 14.84 -0.80
CA PRO A 215 -7.91 14.86 -2.21
C PRO A 215 -6.43 14.52 -2.40
N HIS A 216 -6.02 14.39 -3.66
CA HIS A 216 -4.59 14.45 -3.99
C HIS A 216 -4.14 15.92 -4.00
N TYR A 217 -3.06 16.22 -3.29
CA TYR A 217 -2.46 17.56 -3.19
C TYR A 217 -1.19 17.66 -4.04
N GLU A 218 -1.18 18.64 -4.95
CA GLU A 218 0.06 19.12 -5.56
C GLU A 218 0.85 20.03 -4.59
N LYS A 219 0.12 20.71 -3.70
CA LYS A 219 0.67 21.63 -2.70
C LYS A 219 -0.08 21.52 -1.38
N ILE A 220 0.68 21.42 -0.29
CA ILE A 220 0.21 21.49 1.10
C ILE A 220 0.70 22.78 1.74
N ASN A 221 -0.23 23.57 2.28
CA ASN A 221 0.08 24.84 2.96
C ASN A 221 -0.67 25.03 4.28
N ASP A 222 -1.41 24.01 4.72
CA ASP A 222 -2.14 23.98 5.98
C ASP A 222 -1.90 22.64 6.68
N GLU A 223 -1.80 22.64 8.01
CA GLU A 223 -1.55 21.44 8.83
C GLU A 223 -2.68 20.41 8.73
N SER A 224 -3.89 20.84 8.38
CA SER A 224 -5.04 19.95 8.20
C SER A 224 -5.01 19.15 6.90
N GLN A 225 -4.20 19.56 5.92
CA GLN A 225 -4.06 18.87 4.64
C GLN A 225 -3.02 17.75 4.75
N VAL A 226 -3.35 16.55 4.29
CA VAL A 226 -2.49 15.38 4.38
C VAL A 226 -2.42 14.68 3.03
N GLN A 227 -1.22 14.48 2.50
CA GLN A 227 -1.08 13.65 1.30
C GLN A 227 -1.29 12.18 1.67
N VAL A 228 -2.45 11.65 1.29
CA VAL A 228 -2.77 10.22 1.41
C VAL A 228 -2.92 9.62 0.01
N TYR A 229 -2.14 8.57 -0.25
CA TYR A 229 -2.19 7.77 -1.47
C TYR A 229 -3.04 6.52 -1.22
N GLU A 230 -4.26 6.53 -1.77
CA GLU A 230 -5.29 5.53 -1.50
C GLU A 230 -6.33 5.49 -2.61
N THR A 231 -7.22 4.51 -2.52
CA THR A 231 -8.44 4.44 -3.31
C THR A 231 -9.64 4.89 -2.49
N ILE A 232 -10.53 5.70 -3.09
CA ILE A 232 -11.84 6.03 -2.54
C ILE A 232 -12.89 5.55 -3.55
N LEU A 233 -13.87 4.77 -3.08
CA LEU A 233 -14.84 4.08 -3.92
C LEU A 233 -16.22 4.74 -3.79
N SER A 234 -16.99 4.76 -4.88
CA SER A 234 -18.41 5.09 -4.85
C SER A 234 -19.29 3.92 -5.27
N ASP A 235 -20.49 3.87 -4.73
CA ASP A 235 -21.53 2.91 -5.09
C ASP A 235 -22.36 3.35 -6.29
N THR A 236 -23.41 2.58 -6.60
CA THR A 236 -24.32 2.83 -7.73
C THR A 236 -25.19 4.08 -7.56
N ASP A 237 -25.25 4.67 -6.36
CA ASP A 237 -25.98 5.90 -6.05
C ASP A 237 -25.04 7.11 -5.89
N ASP A 238 -23.78 6.97 -6.34
CA ASP A 238 -22.71 7.96 -6.23
C ASP A 238 -22.33 8.32 -4.78
N ASN A 239 -22.59 7.43 -3.81
CA ASN A 239 -22.17 7.61 -2.42
C ASN A 239 -20.86 6.87 -2.15
N MET A 240 -19.99 7.44 -1.31
CA MET A 240 -18.78 6.78 -0.84
C MET A 240 -19.12 5.47 -0.13
N THR A 241 -18.35 4.43 -0.40
CA THR A 241 -18.55 3.11 0.19
C THR A 241 -17.23 2.43 0.54
N TYR A 242 -17.22 1.69 1.65
CA TYR A 242 -16.18 0.70 1.95
C TYR A 242 -16.61 -0.72 1.59
N ILE A 243 -17.85 -0.91 1.13
CA ILE A 243 -18.39 -2.21 0.73
C ILE A 243 -17.96 -2.50 -0.71
N LEU A 244 -17.03 -3.42 -0.87
CA LEU A 244 -16.44 -3.76 -2.18
C LEU A 244 -17.46 -4.20 -3.22
N LEU A 245 -18.44 -5.01 -2.82
CA LEU A 245 -19.48 -5.47 -3.74
C LEU A 245 -20.42 -4.35 -4.16
N HIS A 246 -20.44 -3.21 -3.46
CA HIS A 246 -21.20 -2.03 -3.91
C HIS A 246 -20.35 -1.09 -4.76
N ALA A 247 -19.02 -1.21 -4.73
CA ALA A 247 -18.13 -0.32 -5.45
C ALA A 247 -18.37 -0.42 -6.96
N LEU A 248 -18.65 0.71 -7.60
CA LEU A 248 -18.85 0.82 -9.04
C LEU A 248 -17.73 1.65 -9.69
N HIS A 249 -17.29 2.71 -9.03
CA HIS A 249 -16.28 3.63 -9.56
C HIS A 249 -15.28 4.06 -8.49
N TYR A 250 -14.10 4.50 -8.94
CA TYR A 250 -13.15 5.23 -8.11
C TYR A 250 -13.51 6.73 -8.12
N LEU A 251 -13.74 7.31 -6.94
CA LEU A 251 -13.77 8.77 -6.75
C LEU A 251 -12.35 9.34 -6.68
N LYS A 252 -11.41 8.54 -6.21
CA LYS A 252 -9.98 8.82 -6.13
C LYS A 252 -9.21 7.52 -6.26
N ASP A 253 -8.15 7.54 -7.05
CA ASP A 253 -7.08 6.55 -7.06
C ASP A 253 -5.80 7.30 -7.41
N ASN A 254 -5.12 7.79 -6.39
CA ASN A 254 -3.83 8.45 -6.54
C ASN A 254 -2.68 7.54 -6.12
N ARG A 255 -2.88 6.22 -6.03
CA ARG A 255 -1.78 5.28 -5.69
C ARG A 255 -0.64 5.45 -6.68
N ILE A 256 0.59 5.60 -6.18
CA ILE A 256 1.73 6.05 -6.98
C ILE A 256 2.00 5.05 -8.10
N LEU A 257 2.02 5.53 -9.34
CA LEU A 257 2.16 4.70 -10.53
C LEU A 257 3.51 3.96 -10.52
N PRO A 258 3.59 2.73 -11.07
CA PRO A 258 4.87 2.08 -11.28
C PRO A 258 5.68 2.82 -12.35
N LYS A 259 7.00 2.66 -12.27
CA LYS A 259 7.91 3.22 -13.27
C LYS A 259 7.53 2.71 -14.66
N GLY A 260 7.44 3.62 -15.63
CA GLY A 260 7.15 3.29 -17.03
C GLY A 260 5.67 3.40 -17.42
N LEU A 261 4.75 3.40 -16.46
CA LEU A 261 3.33 3.57 -16.76
C LEU A 261 3.05 5.01 -17.19
N ASP A 262 2.57 5.19 -18.43
CA ASP A 262 2.12 6.47 -18.97
C ASP A 262 0.61 6.62 -18.79
N LYS A 263 0.21 7.48 -17.84
CA LYS A 263 -1.21 7.76 -17.58
C LYS A 263 -1.95 8.45 -18.74
N ASN A 264 -1.23 8.92 -19.76
CA ASN A 264 -1.81 9.56 -20.95
C ASN A 264 -1.88 8.61 -22.15
N ASP A 265 -1.46 7.34 -22.02
CA ASP A 265 -1.64 6.36 -23.09
C ASP A 265 -3.13 6.11 -23.31
N ILE A 266 -3.59 6.33 -24.54
CA ILE A 266 -4.99 6.11 -24.93
C ILE A 266 -5.43 4.64 -24.84
N ASN A 267 -4.46 3.71 -24.75
CA ASN A 267 -4.71 2.28 -24.58
C ASN A 267 -4.55 1.82 -23.12
N LEU A 268 -4.35 2.74 -22.18
CA LEU A 268 -4.28 2.41 -20.77
C LEU A 268 -5.66 1.92 -20.29
N PRO A 269 -5.76 0.72 -19.67
CA PRO A 269 -7.01 0.22 -19.16
C PRO A 269 -7.54 1.12 -18.05
N GLU A 270 -8.84 1.42 -18.10
CA GLU A 270 -9.51 2.24 -17.08
C GLU A 270 -9.30 1.70 -15.66
N THR A 271 -9.20 0.37 -15.52
CA THR A 271 -8.98 -0.31 -14.23
C THR A 271 -7.69 0.08 -13.52
N ILE A 272 -6.74 0.69 -14.22
CA ILE A 272 -5.45 1.15 -13.67
C ILE A 272 -5.18 2.64 -13.91
N ASN A 273 -6.15 3.39 -14.43
CA ASN A 273 -6.03 4.83 -14.54
C ASN A 273 -5.94 5.47 -13.14
N PRO A 274 -5.19 6.57 -12.97
CA PRO A 274 -5.36 7.40 -11.78
C PRO A 274 -6.75 8.04 -11.82
N HIS A 275 -7.31 8.33 -10.65
CA HIS A 275 -8.59 9.02 -10.52
C HIS A 275 -8.52 10.23 -9.58
N GLY A 276 -9.29 11.26 -9.90
CA GLY A 276 -9.35 12.51 -9.14
C GLY A 276 -8.24 13.48 -9.53
N ASN A 277 -7.77 14.32 -8.60
CA ASN A 277 -6.81 15.39 -8.93
C ASN A 277 -5.48 14.86 -9.51
N ALA A 278 -5.07 13.63 -9.17
CA ALA A 278 -3.85 13.00 -9.67
C ALA A 278 -3.86 12.77 -11.20
N GLU A 279 -5.03 12.74 -11.84
CA GLU A 279 -5.15 12.68 -13.31
C GLU A 279 -4.48 13.89 -13.95
N ASN A 280 -4.72 15.08 -13.38
CA ASN A 280 -4.32 16.35 -13.97
C ASN A 280 -3.00 16.90 -13.42
N ASP A 281 -2.45 16.32 -12.36
CA ASP A 281 -1.13 16.72 -11.85
C ASP A 281 -0.03 16.32 -12.84
N SER A 282 0.64 17.33 -13.39
CA SER A 282 1.76 17.17 -14.33
C SER A 282 2.97 16.42 -13.76
N ASN A 283 3.13 16.38 -12.43
CA ASN A 283 4.27 15.79 -11.76
C ASN A 283 3.97 14.38 -11.19
N PHE A 284 2.69 14.00 -11.11
CA PHE A 284 2.25 12.64 -10.86
C PHE A 284 2.46 11.78 -12.11
N ILE A 285 3.57 11.04 -12.16
CA ILE A 285 4.03 10.32 -13.35
C ILE A 285 4.38 8.86 -13.03
N GLY A 286 4.63 8.06 -14.07
CA GLY A 286 5.12 6.69 -13.92
C GLY A 286 6.36 6.60 -13.02
N GLY A 287 6.19 6.10 -11.81
CA GLY A 287 7.25 5.87 -10.83
C GLY A 287 7.36 6.91 -9.72
N SER A 288 6.66 8.05 -9.78
CA SER A 288 6.79 9.07 -8.73
C SER A 288 5.67 10.10 -8.65
N ASP A 289 5.62 10.76 -7.51
CA ASP A 289 4.85 11.97 -7.23
C ASP A 289 5.72 12.99 -6.47
N THR A 290 5.42 14.28 -6.58
CA THR A 290 6.09 15.35 -5.83
C THR A 290 5.07 16.31 -5.23
N VAL A 291 5.02 16.32 -3.89
CA VAL A 291 4.15 17.23 -3.14
C VAL A 291 4.96 18.43 -2.68
N LYS A 292 4.48 19.62 -3.00
CA LYS A 292 5.09 20.88 -2.58
C LYS A 292 4.56 21.30 -1.21
N TYR A 293 5.43 21.74 -0.32
CA TYR A 293 5.04 22.32 0.96
C TYR A 293 5.38 23.81 0.97
N GLU A 294 4.42 24.63 1.39
CA GLU A 294 4.55 26.08 1.51
C GLU A 294 4.06 26.52 2.89
N ILE A 295 4.99 26.78 3.81
CA ILE A 295 4.67 27.10 5.21
C ILE A 295 4.98 28.57 5.45
N GLU A 296 3.92 29.37 5.54
CA GLU A 296 4.00 30.82 5.71
C GLU A 296 4.14 31.24 7.19
N ASN A 297 4.38 32.53 7.40
CA ASN A 297 4.36 33.21 8.71
C ASN A 297 5.41 32.74 9.72
N LEU A 298 6.40 31.95 9.29
CA LEU A 298 7.49 31.47 10.13
C LEU A 298 8.38 32.62 10.62
N ALA A 299 8.96 32.44 11.82
CA ALA A 299 9.97 33.36 12.33
C ALA A 299 11.29 33.20 11.54
N ALA A 300 12.20 34.17 11.64
CA ALA A 300 13.57 33.96 11.18
C ALA A 300 14.28 33.05 12.20
N ASP A 301 14.38 31.76 11.88
CA ASP A 301 15.08 30.74 12.65
C ASP A 301 15.55 29.63 11.70
N ASN A 302 16.51 28.81 12.13
CA ASN A 302 16.88 27.63 11.36
C ASN A 302 15.82 26.54 11.58
N TYR A 303 15.54 25.79 10.52
CA TYR A 303 14.52 24.76 10.55
C TYR A 303 15.09 23.41 10.17
N THR A 304 14.68 22.38 10.90
CA THR A 304 14.84 20.97 10.52
C THR A 304 13.50 20.47 9.99
N ILE A 305 13.51 19.96 8.76
CA ILE A 305 12.36 19.35 8.10
C ILE A 305 12.56 17.84 8.17
N THR A 306 11.53 17.11 8.57
CA THR A 306 11.50 15.66 8.52
C THR A 306 10.23 15.22 7.82
N ALA A 307 10.37 14.41 6.78
CA ALA A 307 9.27 13.75 6.09
C ALA A 307 9.40 12.25 6.31
N THR A 308 8.29 11.57 6.61
CA THR A 308 8.21 10.12 6.76
C THR A 308 7.05 9.59 5.93
N LEU A 309 7.30 8.52 5.17
CA LEU A 309 6.29 7.78 4.44
C LEU A 309 5.85 6.58 5.27
N TYR A 310 4.59 6.58 5.69
CA TYR A 310 3.99 5.50 6.45
C TYR A 310 3.02 4.68 5.59
N TYR A 311 2.79 3.44 5.99
CA TYR A 311 1.84 2.51 5.40
C TYR A 311 0.78 2.08 6.40
N GLN A 312 -0.46 1.94 5.91
CA GLN A 312 -1.59 1.39 6.63
C GLN A 312 -2.27 0.29 5.80
N THR A 313 -2.44 -0.90 6.39
CA THR A 313 -3.21 -1.98 5.76
C THR A 313 -4.69 -1.63 5.67
N LEU A 314 -5.22 -1.04 6.73
CA LEU A 314 -6.63 -0.73 6.91
C LEU A 314 -6.72 0.69 7.43
N SER A 315 -7.50 1.55 6.78
CA SER A 315 -7.78 2.88 7.31
C SER A 315 -8.62 2.80 8.59
N TYR A 316 -8.49 3.82 9.44
CA TYR A 316 -9.34 3.96 10.62
C TYR A 316 -10.82 4.02 10.22
N GLY A 317 -11.18 4.84 9.21
CA GLY A 317 -12.55 4.94 8.70
C GLY A 317 -13.13 3.61 8.23
N PHE A 318 -12.36 2.81 7.49
CA PHE A 318 -12.80 1.47 7.06
C PHE A 318 -13.09 0.57 8.26
N ALA A 319 -12.17 0.53 9.24
CA ALA A 319 -12.37 -0.28 10.44
C ALA A 319 -13.61 0.16 11.23
N GLN A 320 -13.80 1.48 11.43
CA GLN A 320 -14.97 1.99 12.14
C GLN A 320 -16.28 1.69 11.41
N ASP A 321 -16.30 1.79 10.08
CA ASP A 321 -17.46 1.45 9.27
C ASP A 321 -17.80 -0.04 9.38
N LEU A 322 -16.80 -0.92 9.21
CA LEU A 322 -16.95 -2.36 9.41
C LEU A 322 -17.55 -2.66 10.80
N TYR A 323 -17.06 -1.99 11.85
CA TYR A 323 -17.48 -2.22 13.22
C TYR A 323 -18.89 -1.70 13.57
N LYS A 324 -19.55 -0.94 12.69
CA LYS A 324 -20.98 -0.60 12.85
C LYS A 324 -21.85 -1.86 12.82
N ASN A 325 -21.44 -2.87 12.04
CA ASN A 325 -22.15 -4.13 11.89
C ASN A 325 -21.74 -5.21 12.91
N SER A 326 -21.33 -4.80 14.12
CA SER A 326 -20.88 -5.73 15.18
C SER A 326 -21.96 -6.68 15.72
N GLU A 327 -23.21 -6.55 15.26
CA GLU A 327 -24.25 -7.57 15.41
C GLU A 327 -23.96 -8.84 14.60
N LEU A 328 -23.20 -8.75 13.51
CA LEU A 328 -22.78 -9.89 12.71
C LEU A 328 -21.63 -10.62 13.43
N PRO A 329 -21.69 -11.95 13.61
CA PRO A 329 -20.69 -12.70 14.37
C PRO A 329 -19.25 -12.54 13.85
N GLU A 330 -19.08 -12.47 12.54
CA GLU A 330 -17.77 -12.34 11.87
C GLU A 330 -17.15 -10.97 12.14
N VAL A 331 -17.97 -9.91 12.12
CA VAL A 331 -17.54 -8.54 12.43
C VAL A 331 -17.22 -8.40 13.92
N ALA A 332 -18.08 -8.95 14.78
CA ALA A 332 -17.83 -8.99 16.22
C ALA A 332 -16.52 -9.72 16.55
N LEU A 333 -16.26 -10.83 15.86
CA LEU A 333 -15.01 -11.56 15.97
C LEU A 333 -13.83 -10.72 15.51
N MET A 334 -13.88 -10.11 14.33
CA MET A 334 -12.80 -9.26 13.82
C MET A 334 -12.48 -8.12 14.79
N LYS A 335 -13.50 -7.38 15.25
CA LYS A 335 -13.34 -6.30 16.24
C LYS A 335 -12.69 -6.77 17.53
N LEU A 336 -13.07 -7.95 18.01
CA LEU A 336 -12.49 -8.55 19.21
C LEU A 336 -11.02 -8.99 19.00
N LEU A 337 -10.69 -9.52 17.83
CA LEU A 337 -9.32 -9.92 17.50
C LEU A 337 -8.39 -8.69 17.36
N ASP A 338 -8.93 -7.60 16.82
CA ASP A 338 -8.22 -6.33 16.60
C ASP A 338 -8.00 -5.51 17.88
N ALA A 339 -8.82 -5.70 18.91
CA ALA A 339 -8.77 -4.88 20.13
C ALA A 339 -7.41 -4.86 20.87
N ASN A 340 -6.54 -5.84 20.60
CA ASN A 340 -5.19 -5.94 21.17
C ASN A 340 -4.08 -5.70 20.14
N THR A 341 -4.42 -5.28 18.92
CA THR A 341 -3.43 -4.87 17.92
C THR A 341 -2.82 -3.54 18.35
N THR A 342 -1.53 -3.39 18.11
CA THR A 342 -0.79 -2.14 18.34
C THR A 342 -0.13 -1.62 17.07
N ASN A 343 0.04 -2.51 16.09
CA ASN A 343 0.67 -2.24 14.83
C ASN A 343 -0.34 -1.75 13.79
N HIS A 344 -0.78 -0.51 13.94
CA HIS A 344 -1.70 0.11 12.97
C HIS A 344 -0.98 0.74 11.78
N TYR A 345 0.35 0.82 11.78
CA TYR A 345 1.12 1.43 10.71
C TYR A 345 2.57 0.96 10.68
N GLU A 346 3.20 1.09 9.52
CA GLU A 346 4.63 0.78 9.32
C GLU A 346 5.36 1.95 8.67
N THR A 347 6.61 2.18 9.06
CA THR A 347 7.47 3.16 8.39
C THR A 347 8.14 2.53 7.17
N ILE A 348 8.00 3.16 6.00
CA ILE A 348 8.65 2.73 4.76
C ILE A 348 9.99 3.44 4.58
N SER A 349 9.96 4.78 4.57
CA SER A 349 11.11 5.63 4.29
C SER A 349 10.98 6.94 5.06
N ALA A 350 12.11 7.54 5.41
CA ALA A 350 12.16 8.87 6.01
C ALA A 350 13.34 9.65 5.43
N ASP A 351 13.18 10.96 5.31
CA ASP A 351 14.25 11.88 4.95
C ASP A 351 14.20 13.12 5.84
N SER A 352 15.36 13.73 6.06
CA SER A 352 15.45 14.94 6.86
C SER A 352 16.56 15.87 6.37
N THR A 353 16.23 17.15 6.30
CA THR A 353 17.16 18.22 5.91
C THR A 353 17.05 19.38 6.87
N SER A 354 18.05 20.26 6.86
CA SER A 354 18.00 21.51 7.63
C SER A 354 18.33 22.69 6.73
N ILE A 355 17.62 23.78 6.94
CA ILE A 355 17.87 25.06 6.26
C ILE A 355 18.35 26.10 7.27
N ILE A 356 19.43 26.79 6.90
CA ILE A 356 19.91 27.94 7.64
C ILE A 356 19.21 29.17 7.06
N VAL A 357 18.45 29.87 7.90
CA VAL A 357 17.76 31.10 7.52
C VAL A 357 18.71 32.29 7.75
N PRO A 358 19.00 33.11 6.73
CA PRO A 358 19.91 34.25 6.84
C PRO A 358 19.47 35.35 7.81
#